data_AF-A0A521VTC3-F1
#
_entry.id   AF-A0A521VTC3-F1
#
_cell.length_a   1.000
_cell.length_b   1.000
_cell.length_c   1.000
_cell.angle_alpha   90.00
_cell.angle_beta   90.00
_cell.angle_gamma   90.00
#
_symmetry.space_group_name_H-M   'P 1'
#
loop_
_entity.id
_entity.type
_entity.pdbx_description
1 polymer ?
#
loop_
_entity_poly.entity_id
_entity_poly.type
_entity_poly.pdbx_seq_one_letter_code
_entity_poly.pdbx_strand_id
1 'polypeptide(L)' 'MNTTSRLEQAARERGCSFIFSADALDALGAAPEFAYRDPGPLALRGRKEPMHAWSIERVILAAQTR' A
#
# COMPACT_ATOMS: atom_id res chain seq x y z
N MET A 1 -5.81 2.86 18.82
CA MET A 1 -4.69 2.61 17.89
C MET A 1 -4.85 3.54 16.70
N ASN A 2 -3.89 4.41 16.38
CA ASN A 2 -3.95 5.20 15.14
C ASN A 2 -3.18 4.44 14.06
N THR A 3 -3.92 3.75 13.19
CA THR A 3 -3.39 2.84 12.17
C THR A 3 -2.69 3.60 11.04
N THR A 4 -3.21 4.77 10.67
CA THR A 4 -2.71 5.59 9.56
C THR A 4 -1.29 6.08 9.80
N SER A 5 -1.01 6.67 10.97
CA SER A 5 0.36 7.15 11.27
C SER A 5 1.40 6.04 11.33
N ARG A 6 1.00 4.82 11.70
CA ARG A 6 1.88 3.64 11.72
C ARG A 6 2.15 3.08 10.33
N LEU A 7 1.15 3.14 9.44
CA LEU A 7 1.33 2.77 8.04
C LEU A 7 2.27 3.73 7.31
N GLU A 8 2.15 5.04 7.57
CA GLU A 8 3.08 6.04 7.00
C GLU A 8 4.52 5.79 7.45
N GLN A 9 4.73 5.48 8.73
CA GLN A 9 6.05 5.12 9.24
C GLN A 9 6.58 3.85 8.55
N ALA A 10 5.78 2.80 8.47
CA ALA A 10 6.16 1.56 7.81
C ALA A 10 6.47 1.76 6.32
N ALA A 11 5.75 2.66 5.63
CA ALA A 11 6.00 3.01 4.25
C ALA A 11 7.40 3.60 4.06
N ARG A 12 7.80 4.53 4.94
CA ARG A 12 9.15 5.11 4.92
C ARG A 12 10.23 4.06 5.17
N GLU A 13 10.05 3.21 6.18
CA GLU A 13 11.01 2.17 6.53
C GLU A 13 11.19 1.12 5.42
N ARG A 14 10.14 0.87 4.63
CA ARG A 14 10.13 -0.09 3.51
C ARG A 14 10.39 0.55 2.14
N GLY A 15 10.67 1.86 2.09
CA GLY A 15 10.89 2.58 0.82
C GLY A 15 9.67 2.63 -0.11
N CYS A 16 8.46 2.48 0.43
CA CYS A 16 7.22 2.55 -0.33
C CYS A 16 6.69 3.99 -0.33
N SER A 17 6.27 4.52 -1.48
CA SER A 17 5.70 5.88 -1.56
C SER A 17 4.32 5.99 -0.93
N PHE A 18 3.53 4.90 -1.00
CA PHE A 18 2.19 4.83 -0.43
C PHE A 18 1.89 3.40 0.00
N ILE A 19 1.28 3.23 1.19
CA ILE A 19 0.81 1.94 1.72
C ILE A 19 -0.59 2.12 2.28
N PHE A 20 -1.45 1.14 2.05
CA PHE A 20 -2.82 1.07 2.57
C PHE A 20 -3.15 -0.37 2.97
N SER A 21 -4.13 -0.55 3.85
CA SER A 21 -4.54 -1.88 4.31
C SER A 21 -5.25 -2.69 3.22
N ALA A 22 -5.23 -4.01 3.33
CA ALA A 22 -6.04 -4.89 2.47
C ALA A 22 -7.53 -4.50 2.50
N ASP A 23 -8.08 -4.23 3.70
CA ASP A 23 -9.47 -3.77 3.86
C ASP A 23 -9.80 -2.52 3.04
N ALA A 24 -8.83 -1.62 2.83
CA ALA A 24 -9.02 -0.41 2.04
C ALA A 24 -9.05 -0.72 0.53
N LEU A 25 -8.24 -1.68 0.09
CA LEU A 25 -8.29 -2.17 -1.30
C LEU A 25 -9.63 -2.82 -1.59
N ASP A 26 -10.11 -3.68 -0.68
CA ASP A 26 -11.37 -4.39 -0.84
C ASP A 26 -12.57 -3.43 -0.89
N ALA A 27 -12.51 -2.34 -0.11
CA ALA A 27 -13.55 -1.32 -0.10
C ALA A 27 -13.55 -0.41 -1.34
N LEU A 28 -12.36 -0.04 -1.85
CA LEU A 28 -12.21 0.90 -2.97
C LEU A 28 -12.17 0.21 -4.34
N GLY A 29 -11.82 -1.07 -4.39
CA GLY A 29 -11.54 -1.81 -5.61
C GLY A 29 -10.14 -1.52 -6.19
N ALA A 30 -9.65 -2.48 -6.97
CA ALA A 30 -8.42 -2.30 -7.74
C ALA A 30 -8.71 -1.50 -9.02
N ALA A 31 -7.79 -0.61 -9.38
CA ALA A 31 -7.85 0.22 -10.58
C ALA A 31 -6.63 -0.09 -11.48
N PRO A 32 -6.84 -0.32 -12.79
CA PRO A 32 -5.81 -0.81 -13.71
C PRO A 32 -4.65 0.17 -13.94
N GLU A 33 -4.82 1.45 -13.63
CA GLU A 33 -3.77 2.47 -13.71
C GLU A 33 -2.70 2.36 -12.61
N PHE A 34 -2.91 1.51 -11.61
CA PHE A 34 -1.98 1.29 -10.51
C PHE A 34 -1.42 -0.14 -10.55
N ALA A 35 -0.11 -0.23 -10.30
CA ALA A 35 0.55 -1.50 -10.02
C ALA A 35 0.53 -1.72 -8.51
N TYR A 36 -0.10 -2.81 -8.09
CA TYR A 36 -0.18 -3.21 -6.68
C TYR A 36 0.97 -4.14 -6.33
N ARG A 37 1.71 -3.81 -5.27
CA ARG A 37 2.80 -4.63 -4.72
C ARG A 37 2.48 -5.03 -3.29
N ASP A 38 2.69 -6.29 -2.95
CA ASP A 38 2.70 -6.74 -1.57
C ASP A 38 4.06 -6.39 -0.92
N PRO A 39 4.12 -5.49 0.07
CA PRO A 39 5.34 -5.16 0.80
C PRO A 39 5.73 -6.24 1.84
N GLY A 40 4.95 -7.32 1.93
CA GLY A 40 5.05 -8.36 2.94
C GLY A 40 4.38 -7.96 4.26
N PRO A 41 4.44 -8.85 5.27
CA PRO A 41 3.83 -8.61 6.58
C PRO A 41 4.34 -7.33 7.25
N LEU A 42 3.41 -6.46 7.65
CA LEU A 42 3.72 -5.22 8.38
C LEU A 42 3.47 -5.39 9.88
N ALA A 43 4.56 -5.52 10.64
CA ALA A 43 4.52 -5.53 12.09
C ALA A 43 4.29 -4.11 12.65
N LEU A 44 3.03 -3.67 12.67
CA LEU A 44 2.68 -2.38 13.24
C LEU A 44 2.77 -2.47 14.77
N ARG A 45 3.45 -1.49 15.39
CA ARG A 45 3.51 -1.37 16.86
C ARG A 45 2.12 -1.58 17.46
N GLY A 46 2.01 -2.25 18.59
CA GLY A 46 0.74 -2.41 19.31
C GLY A 46 -0.30 -3.33 18.64
N ARG A 47 -0.04 -3.88 17.46
CA ARG A 47 -0.75 -5.08 16.98
C ARG A 47 0.04 -6.31 17.40
N LYS A 48 -0.70 -7.35 17.79
CA LYS A 48 -0.13 -8.67 18.08
C LYS A 48 0.20 -9.42 16.79
N GLU A 49 -0.71 -9.33 15.81
CA GLU A 49 -0.53 -9.95 14.50
C GLU A 49 -0.07 -8.92 13.45
N PRO A 50 0.83 -9.30 12.53
CA PRO A 50 1.18 -8.47 11.39
C PRO A 50 -0.06 -8.10 10.56
N MET A 51 -0.07 -6.88 10.02
CA MET A 51 -1.08 -6.44 9.06
C MET A 51 -0.66 -6.80 7.65
N HIS A 52 -1.61 -7.27 6.85
CA HIS A 52 -1.46 -7.32 5.40
C HIS A 52 -1.84 -5.97 4.80
N ALA A 53 -1.00 -5.46 3.92
CA ALA A 53 -1.14 -4.16 3.29
C ALA A 53 -0.69 -4.26 1.83
N TRP A 54 -0.98 -3.23 1.06
CA TRP A 54 -0.57 -3.08 -0.32
C TRP A 54 0.15 -1.75 -0.49
N SER A 55 1.15 -1.75 -1.37
CA SER A 55 1.73 -0.54 -1.92
C SER A 55 1.29 -0.37 -3.37
N ILE A 56 1.21 0.88 -3.83
CA ILE A 56 0.94 1.18 -5.24
C ILE A 56 2.09 1.97 -5.86
N GLU A 57 2.35 1.64 -7.11
CA GLU A 57 3.17 2.44 -8.02
C GLU A 57 2.29 2.86 -9.20
N ARG A 58 2.40 4.11 -9.65
CA ARG A 58 1.66 4.57 -10.83
C ARG A 58 2.27 3.93 -12.06
N VAL A 59 1.47 3.20 -12.83
CA VAL A 59 1.91 2.74 -14.15
C VAL A 59 1.76 3.92 -15.09
N ILE A 60 2.87 4.53 -15.48
CA ILE A 60 2.86 5.49 -16.58
C ILE A 60 2.58 4.68 -17.83
N LEU A 61 1.31 4.59 -18.22
CA LEU A 61 0.93 4.25 -19.58
C LEU A 61 1.55 5.34 -20.45
N ALA A 62 2.72 5.08 -21.01
CA ALA A 62 3.26 5.91 -22.08
C ALA A 62 2.17 5.94 -23.15
N ALA A 63 1.48 7.08 -23.25
CA ALA A 63 0.45 7.29 -24.25
C ALA A 63 1.10 6.99 -25.60
N GLN A 64 0.67 5.90 -26.24
CA GLN A 64 1.09 5.61 -27.60
C GLN A 64 0.63 6.79 -28.45
N THR A 65 1.59 7.61 -28.86
CA THR A 65 1.38 8.67 -29.84
C THR A 65 0.97 7.99 -31.14
N ARG A 66 -0.27 8.19 -31.57
CA ARG A 66 -0.71 8.01 -32.95
C ARG A 66 -1.61 9.17 -33.33
#